data_AF-I3UBB3-F1
#
_entry.id   AF-I3UBB3-F1
#
_cell.length_a   1.000
_cell.length_b   1.000
_cell.length_c   1.000
_cell.angle_alpha   90.00
_cell.angle_beta   90.00
_cell.angle_gamma   90.00
#
_symmetry.space_group_name_H-M   'P 1'
#
loop_
_entity.id
_entity.type
_entity.pdbx_description
1 polymer ?
#
loop_
_entity_poly.entity_id
_entity_poly.type
_entity_poly.pdbx_seq_one_letter_code
_entity_poly.pdbx_strand_id
1 'polypeptide(L)'
;MHHRNRHHSVRKHLQYTIIAKKTCGRPRYIPTHCPMTTFSALIRGAAISGFIGVAAGAFGAHGLKNHVDPALLPIWHTAVLYQLIHTLAILMLVGLAAHINESALRWTGRLFAAGIVIFSGSLYVLVLTNVKWLGAVTPIGGLCFLAGWLCLALAASSKTGR
;
A
#
# COMPACT_ATOMS: atom_id res chain seq x y z
N MET A 1 -34.37 -56.65 -43.45
CA MET A 1 -34.57 -55.20 -43.67
C MET A 1 -33.99 -54.42 -42.48
N HIS A 2 -32.72 -54.00 -42.53
CA HIS A 2 -32.10 -53.26 -41.43
C HIS A 2 -31.01 -52.32 -41.96
N HIS A 3 -31.38 -51.09 -42.35
CA HIS A 3 -30.40 -50.08 -42.78
C HIS A 3 -30.96 -48.66 -42.65
N ARG A 4 -31.18 -48.18 -41.42
CA ARG A 4 -31.50 -46.75 -41.19
C ARG A 4 -31.21 -46.30 -39.76
N ASN A 5 -29.95 -46.25 -39.32
CA ASN A 5 -29.62 -45.57 -38.05
C ASN A 5 -28.17 -45.07 -37.87
N ARG A 6 -27.38 -44.87 -38.95
CA ARG A 6 -26.01 -44.33 -38.83
C ARG A 6 -25.85 -42.83 -39.11
N HIS A 7 -26.86 -42.16 -39.65
CA HIS A 7 -26.74 -40.74 -40.01
C HIS A 7 -27.04 -39.74 -38.88
N HIS A 8 -27.66 -40.17 -37.77
CA HIS A 8 -28.01 -39.27 -36.67
C HIS A 8 -26.85 -39.04 -35.68
N SER A 9 -25.91 -39.98 -35.59
CA SER A 9 -24.77 -39.88 -34.66
C SER A 9 -23.70 -38.88 -35.13
N VAL A 10 -23.43 -38.81 -36.44
CA VAL A 10 -22.38 -37.95 -37.00
C VAL A 10 -22.74 -36.46 -36.92
N ARG A 11 -24.02 -36.09 -37.01
CA ARG A 11 -24.45 -34.67 -36.92
C ARG A 11 -24.29 -34.08 -35.52
N LYS A 12 -24.39 -34.88 -34.45
CA LYS A 12 -24.17 -34.38 -33.08
C LYS A 12 -22.70 -34.03 -32.85
N HIS A 13 -21.76 -34.84 -33.33
CA HIS A 13 -20.33 -34.57 -33.14
C HIS A 13 -19.86 -33.28 -33.85
N LEU A 14 -20.37 -32.98 -35.04
CA LEU A 14 -20.01 -31.74 -35.76
C LEU A 14 -20.48 -30.46 -35.05
N GLN A 15 -21.64 -30.47 -34.38
CA GLN A 15 -22.10 -29.29 -33.63
C GLN A 15 -21.29 -29.05 -32.35
N TYR A 16 -20.90 -30.10 -31.63
CA TYR A 16 -20.06 -29.96 -30.44
C TYR A 16 -18.67 -29.38 -30.75
N THR A 17 -18.05 -29.80 -31.86
CA THR A 17 -16.73 -29.28 -32.26
C THR A 17 -16.76 -27.81 -32.68
N ILE A 18 -17.86 -27.32 -33.26
CA ILE A 18 -18.00 -25.91 -33.65
C ILE A 18 -18.27 -25.00 -32.44
N ILE A 19 -18.99 -25.48 -31.42
CA ILE A 19 -19.27 -24.70 -30.21
C ILE A 19 -18.02 -24.58 -29.31
N ALA A 20 -17.17 -25.62 -29.23
CA ALA A 20 -15.95 -25.59 -28.43
C ALA A 20 -14.88 -24.60 -28.95
N LYS A 21 -14.92 -24.22 -30.23
CA LYS A 21 -14.00 -23.21 -30.79
C LYS A 21 -14.43 -21.75 -30.53
N LYS A 22 -15.67 -21.51 -30.10
CA LYS A 22 -16.20 -20.15 -29.87
C LYS A 22 -16.02 -19.63 -28.44
N THR A 23 -15.60 -20.47 -27.50
CA THR A 23 -15.42 -20.12 -26.07
C THR A 23 -13.96 -19.94 -25.67
N CYS A 24 -13.00 -20.02 -26.60
CA CYS A 24 -11.64 -19.57 -26.34
C CYS A 24 -11.62 -18.04 -26.33
N GLY A 25 -12.04 -17.47 -25.20
CA GLY A 25 -11.86 -16.06 -24.89
C GLY A 25 -10.41 -15.69 -25.14
N ARG A 26 -10.20 -14.65 -25.95
CA ARG A 26 -8.90 -14.11 -26.35
C ARG A 26 -7.94 -14.10 -25.15
N PRO A 27 -6.65 -14.47 -25.31
CA PRO A 27 -5.66 -14.22 -24.27
C PRO A 27 -5.75 -12.74 -23.93
N ARG A 28 -6.13 -12.46 -22.67
CA ARG A 28 -6.17 -11.11 -22.14
C ARG A 28 -4.76 -10.57 -22.31
N TYR A 29 -4.61 -9.52 -23.11
CA TYR A 29 -3.37 -8.75 -23.19
C TYR A 29 -2.98 -8.41 -21.75
N ILE A 30 -1.92 -9.03 -21.23
CA ILE A 30 -1.29 -8.61 -19.98
C ILE A 30 -0.56 -7.33 -20.39
N PRO A 31 -1.02 -6.13 -19.99
CA PRO A 31 -0.27 -4.93 -20.31
C PRO A 31 1.16 -5.11 -19.79
N THR A 32 2.12 -5.11 -20.71
CA THR A 32 3.56 -5.22 -20.43
C THR A 32 4.14 -3.95 -19.79
N HIS A 33 3.32 -2.92 -19.59
CA HIS A 33 3.61 -1.85 -18.64
C HIS A 33 3.34 -2.39 -17.24
N CYS A 34 4.38 -2.97 -16.64
CA CYS A 34 4.33 -3.36 -15.25
C CYS A 34 3.92 -2.13 -14.41
N PRO A 35 2.77 -2.15 -13.70
CA PRO A 35 2.33 -1.01 -12.87
C PRO A 35 3.34 -0.67 -11.75
N MET A 36 4.35 -1.52 -11.55
CA MET A 36 5.45 -1.30 -10.61
C MET A 36 6.27 -0.02 -10.88
N THR A 37 6.31 0.51 -12.10
CA THR A 37 7.10 1.73 -12.38
C THR A 37 6.53 2.96 -11.69
N THR A 38 5.21 3.15 -11.65
CA THR A 38 4.60 4.33 -11.01
C THR A 38 4.77 4.34 -9.49
N PHE A 39 4.73 3.17 -8.85
CA PHE A 39 4.86 3.05 -7.39
C PHE A 39 6.31 2.86 -6.91
N SER A 40 7.28 2.78 -7.81
CA SER A 40 8.69 2.52 -7.49
C SER A 40 9.27 3.50 -6.46
N ALA A 41 8.93 4.79 -6.55
CA ALA A 41 9.40 5.79 -5.58
C ALA A 41 8.80 5.56 -4.18
N LEU A 42 7.52 5.22 -4.09
CA LEU A 42 6.84 4.94 -2.81
C LEU A 42 7.38 3.67 -2.17
N ILE A 43 7.63 2.62 -2.95
CA ILE A 43 8.23 1.36 -2.46
C ILE A 43 9.63 1.61 -1.92
N ARG A 44 10.50 2.33 -2.66
CA ARG A 44 11.85 2.67 -2.18
C ARG A 44 11.79 3.50 -0.89
N GLY A 45 10.92 4.51 -0.86
CA GLY A 45 10.72 5.34 0.33
C GLY A 45 10.24 4.53 1.54
N ALA A 46 9.29 3.62 1.34
CA ALA A 46 8.80 2.74 2.39
C ALA A 46 9.87 1.75 2.87
N ALA A 47 10.68 1.18 1.97
CA ALA A 47 11.79 0.31 2.36
C ALA A 47 12.82 1.04 3.24
N ILE A 48 13.21 2.26 2.84
CA ILE A 48 14.12 3.12 3.63
C ILE A 48 13.47 3.48 4.98
N SER A 49 12.19 3.87 4.97
CA SER A 49 11.46 4.19 6.19
C SER A 49 11.35 2.99 7.13
N GLY A 50 11.11 1.79 6.60
CA GLY A 50 11.04 0.57 7.40
C GLY A 50 12.37 0.22 8.04
N PHE A 51 13.47 0.33 7.28
CA PHE A 51 14.82 0.19 7.79
C PHE A 51 15.10 1.17 8.94
N ILE A 52 14.82 2.46 8.74
CA ILE A 52 14.99 3.49 9.78
C ILE A 52 14.12 3.20 10.99
N GLY A 53 12.87 2.77 10.80
CA GLY A 53 11.93 2.51 11.90
C GLY A 53 12.38 1.33 12.77
N VAL A 54 12.87 0.24 12.15
CA VAL A 54 13.43 -0.90 12.89
C VAL A 54 14.70 -0.48 13.64
N ALA A 55 15.59 0.25 12.98
CA ALA A 55 16.81 0.76 13.61
C ALA A 55 16.50 1.70 14.79
N ALA A 56 15.56 2.63 14.62
CA ALA A 56 15.10 3.54 15.66
C ALA A 56 14.42 2.80 16.82
N GLY A 57 13.66 1.74 16.55
CA GLY A 57 13.06 0.89 17.57
C GLY A 57 14.12 0.18 18.43
N ALA A 58 15.11 -0.45 17.78
CA ALA A 58 16.22 -1.10 18.46
C ALA A 58 17.07 -0.09 19.27
N PHE A 59 17.36 1.07 18.68
CA PHE A 59 18.07 2.16 19.34
C PHE A 59 17.32 2.68 20.55
N GLY A 60 15.99 2.88 20.46
CA GLY A 60 15.17 3.30 21.60
C GLY A 60 15.27 2.36 22.80
N ALA A 61 15.18 1.05 22.55
CA ALA A 61 15.16 0.03 23.59
C ALA A 61 16.54 -0.21 24.26
N HIS A 62 17.63 -0.13 23.49
CA HIS A 62 18.96 -0.53 23.96
C HIS A 62 19.93 0.66 24.08
N GLY A 63 19.87 1.61 23.16
CA GLY A 63 20.84 2.70 23.03
C GLY A 63 20.37 4.04 23.58
N LEU A 64 19.06 4.28 23.72
CA LEU A 64 18.53 5.58 24.13
C LEU A 64 18.06 5.60 25.58
N LYS A 65 17.57 4.46 26.10
CA LYS A 65 16.90 4.33 27.41
C LYS A 65 17.65 4.95 28.59
N ASN A 66 18.98 4.88 28.59
CA ASN A 66 19.83 5.37 29.68
C ASN A 66 20.45 6.76 29.41
N HIS A 67 20.12 7.37 28.27
CA HIS A 67 20.75 8.63 27.81
C HIS A 67 19.78 9.81 27.74
N VAL A 68 18.47 9.55 27.87
CA VAL A 68 17.43 10.59 27.88
C VAL A 68 16.57 10.46 29.14
N ASP A 69 15.83 11.53 29.45
CA ASP A 69 14.81 11.49 30.49
C ASP A 69 13.82 10.32 30.21
N PRO A 70 13.57 9.41 31.17
CA PRO A 70 12.62 8.32 31.02
C PRO A 70 11.23 8.77 30.55
N ALA A 71 10.81 10.00 30.85
CA ALA A 71 9.54 10.57 30.40
C ALA A 71 9.48 10.81 28.88
N LEU A 72 10.62 10.87 28.19
CA LEU A 72 10.70 11.07 26.74
C LEU A 72 10.68 9.77 25.94
N LEU A 73 10.99 8.62 26.55
CA LEU A 73 10.98 7.33 25.86
C LEU A 73 9.61 6.94 25.28
N PRO A 74 8.47 7.16 25.96
CA PRO A 74 7.17 6.91 25.35
C PRO A 74 6.94 7.73 24.07
N ILE A 75 7.48 8.94 23.99
CA ILE A 75 7.39 9.79 22.80
C ILE A 75 8.20 9.20 21.65
N TRP A 76 9.41 8.70 21.93
CA TRP A 76 10.24 7.98 20.96
C TRP A 76 9.51 6.76 20.41
N HIS A 77 8.95 5.92 21.28
CA HIS A 77 8.20 4.73 20.87
C HIS A 77 6.96 5.07 20.06
N THR A 78 6.28 6.18 20.36
CA THR A 78 5.16 6.69 19.56
C THR A 78 5.64 7.06 18.15
N ALA A 79 6.77 7.75 18.02
CA ALA A 79 7.35 8.10 16.72
C ALA A 79 7.66 6.85 15.87
N VAL A 80 8.30 5.84 16.47
CA VAL A 80 8.61 4.55 15.84
C VAL A 80 7.34 3.84 15.39
N LEU A 81 6.34 3.76 16.27
CA LEU A 81 5.08 3.08 15.98
C LEU A 81 4.36 3.70 14.78
N TYR A 82 4.19 5.03 14.79
CA TYR A 82 3.52 5.74 13.70
C TYR A 82 4.31 5.65 12.39
N GLN A 83 5.65 5.67 12.44
CA GLN A 83 6.47 5.47 11.25
C GLN A 83 6.26 4.09 10.65
N LEU A 84 6.35 3.02 11.47
CA LEU A 84 6.25 1.66 10.98
C LEU A 84 4.84 1.32 10.47
N ILE A 85 3.79 1.73 11.18
CA ILE A 85 2.40 1.49 10.75
C ILE A 85 2.15 2.13 9.37
N HIS A 86 2.53 3.40 9.18
CA HIS A 86 2.29 4.08 7.91
C HIS A 86 3.25 3.63 6.82
N THR A 87 4.45 3.15 7.16
CA THR A 87 5.35 2.48 6.22
C THR A 87 4.70 1.21 5.66
N LEU A 88 4.15 0.36 6.53
CA LEU A 88 3.42 -0.84 6.10
C LEU A 88 2.18 -0.47 5.29
N ALA A 89 1.45 0.58 5.68
CA ALA A 89 0.32 1.08 4.91
C ALA A 89 0.73 1.47 3.48
N ILE A 90 1.86 2.18 3.30
CA ILE A 90 2.39 2.52 1.96
C ILE A 90 2.69 1.27 1.14
N LEU A 91 3.33 0.25 1.73
CA LEU A 91 3.59 -1.01 1.04
C LEU A 91 2.29 -1.72 0.61
N MET A 92 1.25 -1.69 1.44
CA MET A 92 -0.05 -2.27 1.10
C MET A 92 -0.75 -1.59 -0.09
N LEU A 93 -0.49 -0.30 -0.33
CA LEU A 93 -1.09 0.41 -1.48
C LEU A 93 -0.73 -0.24 -2.82
N VAL A 94 0.44 -0.87 -2.92
CA VAL A 94 0.88 -1.58 -4.13
C VAL A 94 -0.06 -2.74 -4.46
N GLY A 95 -0.51 -3.49 -3.45
CA GLY A 95 -1.47 -4.58 -3.62
C GLY A 95 -2.87 -4.09 -3.98
N LEU A 96 -3.24 -2.88 -3.53
CA LEU A 96 -4.55 -2.28 -3.81
C LEU A 96 -4.62 -1.61 -5.20
N ALA A 97 -3.49 -1.43 -5.88
CA ALA A 97 -3.40 -0.74 -7.18
C ALA A 97 -4.21 -1.40 -8.30
N ALA A 98 -4.50 -2.70 -8.21
CA ALA A 98 -5.33 -3.40 -9.20
C ALA A 98 -6.84 -3.17 -9.00
N HIS A 99 -7.25 -2.62 -7.86
CA HIS A 99 -8.65 -2.55 -7.44
C HIS A 99 -9.17 -1.12 -7.26
N ILE A 100 -8.27 -0.17 -7.02
CA ILE A 100 -8.59 1.22 -6.67
C ILE A 100 -7.91 2.16 -7.67
N ASN A 101 -8.48 3.37 -7.85
CA ASN A 101 -7.90 4.41 -8.68
C ASN A 101 -6.42 4.72 -8.31
N GLU A 102 -5.52 4.59 -9.28
CA GLU A 102 -4.07 4.78 -9.09
C GLU A 102 -3.70 6.18 -8.58
N SER A 103 -4.36 7.23 -9.09
CA SER A 103 -4.09 8.60 -8.67
C SER A 103 -4.39 8.81 -7.19
N ALA A 104 -5.52 8.28 -6.72
CA ALA A 104 -5.90 8.36 -5.32
C ALA A 104 -4.90 7.61 -4.42
N LEU A 105 -4.47 6.40 -4.80
CA LEU A 105 -3.45 5.65 -4.06
C LEU A 105 -2.10 6.39 -4.00
N ARG A 106 -1.70 7.08 -5.07
CA ARG A 106 -0.49 7.90 -5.06
C ARG A 106 -0.60 9.06 -4.07
N TRP A 107 -1.75 9.72 -4.00
CA TRP A 107 -1.98 10.78 -3.01
C TRP A 107 -1.99 10.24 -1.58
N THR A 108 -2.66 9.11 -1.32
CA THR A 108 -2.60 8.40 -0.04
C THR A 108 -1.15 8.13 0.37
N GLY A 109 -0.34 7.55 -0.53
CA GLY A 109 1.06 7.23 -0.24
C GLY A 109 1.92 8.47 0.05
N ARG A 110 1.71 9.57 -0.68
CA ARG A 110 2.40 10.85 -0.43
C ARG A 110 2.03 11.47 0.91
N LEU A 111 0.75 11.41 1.28
CA LEU A 111 0.25 11.91 2.56
C LEU A 111 0.83 11.10 3.74
N PHE A 112 0.88 9.77 3.63
CA PHE A 112 1.55 8.94 4.63
C PHE A 112 3.05 9.22 4.71
N ALA A 113 3.74 9.34 3.58
CA ALA A 113 5.17 9.66 3.58
C ALA A 113 5.46 11.02 4.22
N ALA A 114 4.67 12.05 3.88
CA ALA A 114 4.76 13.37 4.51
C ALA A 114 4.48 13.31 6.02
N GLY A 115 3.45 12.55 6.42
CA GLY A 115 3.14 12.30 7.82
C GLY A 115 4.30 11.65 8.58
N ILE A 116 4.97 10.64 8.01
CA ILE A 116 6.14 10.00 8.62
C ILE A 116 7.25 11.03 8.87
N VAL A 117 7.59 11.82 7.85
CA VAL A 117 8.66 12.82 7.97
C VAL A 117 8.32 13.89 9.00
N ILE A 118 7.10 14.42 8.98
CA ILE A 118 6.72 15.54 9.83
C ILE A 118 6.39 15.07 11.26
N PHE A 119 5.55 14.04 11.42
CA PHE A 119 5.11 13.54 12.73
C PHE A 119 6.21 12.74 13.43
N SER A 120 6.70 11.66 12.82
CA SER A 120 7.69 10.81 13.48
C SER A 120 9.05 11.51 13.54
N GLY A 121 9.43 12.21 12.47
CA GLY A 121 10.67 13.00 12.44
C GLY A 121 10.73 14.08 13.52
N SER A 122 9.65 14.87 13.70
CA SER A 122 9.63 15.91 14.75
C SER A 122 9.77 15.31 16.15
N LEU A 123 9.11 14.18 16.42
CA LEU A 123 9.18 13.50 17.70
C LEU A 123 10.56 12.90 17.98
N TYR A 124 11.23 12.32 16.98
CA TYR A 124 12.63 11.88 17.16
C TYR A 124 13.55 13.03 17.51
N VAL A 125 13.45 14.15 16.77
CA VAL A 125 14.29 15.32 17.04
C VAL A 125 13.95 15.90 18.42
N LEU A 126 12.67 15.96 18.80
CA LEU A 126 12.25 16.40 20.14
C LEU A 126 12.91 15.56 21.23
N VAL A 127 12.90 14.23 21.12
CA VAL A 127 13.50 13.37 22.14
C VAL A 127 15.02 13.53 22.21
N LEU A 128 15.69 13.66 21.07
CA LEU A 128 17.15 13.79 21.00
C LEU A 128 17.67 15.17 21.44
N THR A 129 16.88 16.23 21.22
CA THR A 129 17.31 17.62 21.47
C THR A 129 16.59 18.29 22.63
N ASN A 130 15.51 17.69 23.14
CA ASN A 130 14.60 18.25 24.14
C ASN A 130 13.94 19.59 23.71
N VAL A 131 13.89 19.90 22.40
CA VAL A 131 13.25 21.11 21.87
C VAL A 131 11.73 20.91 21.80
N LYS A 132 11.03 21.37 22.84
CA LYS A 132 9.59 21.12 23.04
C LYS A 132 8.66 21.72 21.97
N TRP A 133 9.06 22.83 21.33
CA TRP A 133 8.24 23.46 20.28
C TRP A 133 8.05 22.56 19.05
N LEU A 134 8.93 21.59 18.82
CA LEU A 134 8.76 20.59 17.76
C LEU A 134 7.47 19.76 17.95
N GLY A 135 6.99 19.64 19.20
CA GLY A 135 5.68 19.04 19.49
C GLY A 135 4.51 19.80 18.87
N ALA A 136 4.64 21.11 18.61
CA ALA A 136 3.61 21.91 17.93
C ALA A 136 3.60 21.68 16.41
N VAL A 137 4.67 21.13 15.83
CA VAL A 137 4.74 20.74 14.41
C VAL A 137 4.09 19.38 14.18
N THR A 138 4.14 18.50 15.18
CA THR A 138 3.59 17.13 15.14
C THR A 138 2.13 17.03 14.66
N PRO A 139 1.19 17.90 15.09
CA PRO A 139 -0.20 17.88 14.61
C PRO A 139 -0.33 17.99 13.09
N ILE A 140 0.58 18.71 12.41
CA ILE A 140 0.55 18.84 10.95
C ILE A 140 0.79 17.48 10.29
N GLY A 141 1.75 16.71 10.79
CA GLY A 141 1.99 15.34 10.32
C GLY A 141 0.83 14.39 10.66
N GLY A 142 0.19 14.58 11.83
CA GLY A 142 -1.03 13.87 12.19
C GLY A 142 -2.19 14.12 11.23
N LEU A 143 -2.37 15.37 10.80
CA LEU A 143 -3.34 15.74 9.76
C LEU A 143 -3.01 15.08 8.41
N CYS A 144 -1.73 14.97 8.04
CA CYS A 144 -1.33 14.23 6.85
C CYS A 144 -1.74 12.74 6.94
N PHE A 145 -1.53 12.10 8.09
CA PHE A 145 -1.99 10.72 8.29
C PHE A 145 -3.51 10.59 8.18
N LEU A 146 -4.27 11.45 8.85
CA LEU A 146 -5.73 11.47 8.78
C LEU A 146 -6.22 11.67 7.34
N ALA A 147 -5.65 12.65 6.63
CA ALA A 147 -5.98 12.91 5.23
C ALA A 147 -5.63 11.71 4.33
N GLY A 148 -4.53 11.01 4.58
CA GLY A 148 -4.15 9.81 3.84
C GLY A 148 -5.16 8.68 3.99
N TRP A 149 -5.58 8.38 5.22
CA TRP A 149 -6.62 7.38 5.50
C TRP A 149 -7.97 7.77 4.91
N LEU A 150 -8.36 9.04 5.03
CA LEU A 150 -9.59 9.55 4.42
C LEU A 150 -9.55 9.43 2.89
N CYS A 151 -8.43 9.79 2.27
CA CYS A 151 -8.24 9.66 0.82
C CYS A 151 -8.40 8.19 0.38
N LEU A 152 -7.81 7.25 1.12
CA LEU A 152 -7.95 5.82 0.84
C LEU A 152 -9.40 5.34 0.97
N ALA A 153 -10.12 5.79 2.01
CA ALA A 153 -11.52 5.43 2.23
C ALA A 153 -12.44 5.96 1.10
N LEU A 154 -12.21 7.20 0.66
CA LEU A 154 -12.97 7.78 -0.46
C LEU A 154 -12.66 7.08 -1.78
N ALA A 155 -11.40 6.71 -2.01
CA ALA A 155 -10.96 6.00 -3.21
C ALA A 155 -11.58 4.59 -3.33
N ALA A 156 -11.77 3.90 -2.21
CA ALA A 156 -12.46 2.62 -2.17
C ALA A 156 -13.98 2.75 -2.40
N SER A 157 -14.56 3.90 -2.06
CA SER A 157 -16.01 4.16 -2.14
C SER A 157 -16.46 4.68 -3.50
N SER A 158 -15.56 5.31 -4.27
CA SER A 158 -15.85 5.70 -5.64
C SER A 158 -16.05 4.45 -6.48
N LYS A 159 -17.28 4.20 -6.98
CA LYS A 159 -17.52 3.16 -7.99
C LYS A 159 -16.56 3.41 -9.15
N THR A 160 -15.58 2.53 -9.32
CA THR A 160 -14.70 2.53 -10.49
C THR A 160 -15.57 2.33 -11.72
N GLY A 161 -16.01 3.44 -12.32
CA GLY A 161 -16.62 3.44 -13.64
C GLY A 161 -15.59 2.88 -14.61
N ARG A 162 -15.77 1.62 -15.00
CA ARG A 162 -15.11 1.03 -16.15
C ARG A 162 -15.91 1.39 -17.40
#